data_AF-A0A1Q2T274-F1
#
_entry.id   AF-A0A1Q2T274-F1
#
_cell.length_a   1.000
_cell.length_b   1.000
_cell.length_c   1.000
_cell.angle_alpha   90.00
_cell.angle_beta   90.00
_cell.angle_gamma   90.00
#
_symmetry.space_group_name_H-M   'P 1'
#
loop_
_entity.id
_entity.type
_entity.pdbx_description
1 polymer ?
#
loop_
_entity_poly.entity_id
_entity_poly.type
_entity_poly.pdbx_seq_one_letter_code
_entity_poly.pdbx_strand_id
1 'polypeptide(L)'
;ILDDISNNYLAQNIARQAAQDAKSLEFLNKQLPQVRTDLDSAEGKLNEYRKQKDSVDLSLEAKSVLDQIVNVDNQLNELTFRESEISQLYTKEHPTYKALMEKQKTLQEEKGRLNKKISSMPATQQEVLRLSRDVESGRAVYMQLLNRQQELNIAKSSAIGNVRIIDEAVTQPIPVKPKKVLTVLIGFILGAIISIGAVLIQIFLRRGIESPEQLEELGINVYATIPVSEYLSKKRVKGIKQSKLDGSEVFLILENPADIAI
;
A
#
# COMPACT_ATOMS: atom_id res chain seq x y z
N ILE A 1 11.13 -7.44 4.33
CA ILE A 1 10.43 -7.19 3.04
C ILE A 1 9.40 -6.09 3.17
N LEU A 2 8.29 -6.27 3.92
CA LEU A 2 7.25 -5.23 3.99
C LEU A 2 7.77 -3.95 4.65
N ASP A 3 8.52 -4.07 5.75
CA ASP A 3 9.20 -2.93 6.39
C ASP A 3 10.19 -2.25 5.45
N ASP A 4 10.97 -3.02 4.69
CA ASP A 4 11.93 -2.47 3.72
C ASP A 4 11.21 -1.67 2.62
N ILE A 5 10.07 -2.15 2.14
CA ILE A 5 9.24 -1.45 1.16
C ILE A 5 8.69 -0.15 1.77
N SER A 6 8.15 -0.20 2.99
CA SER A 6 7.61 0.97 3.69
C SER A 6 8.69 2.03 3.94
N ASN A 7 9.87 1.62 4.41
CA ASN A 7 11.01 2.51 4.65
C ASN A 7 11.56 3.10 3.34
N ASN A 8 11.66 2.29 2.28
CA ASN A 8 12.10 2.76 0.97
C ASN A 8 11.11 3.77 0.38
N TYR A 9 9.81 3.50 0.48
CA TYR A 9 8.77 4.41 0.03
C TYR A 9 8.79 5.74 0.80
N LEU A 10 8.96 5.68 2.13
CA LEU A 10 9.10 6.88 2.96
C LEU A 10 10.34 7.69 2.57
N ALA A 11 11.50 7.03 2.42
CA ALA A 11 12.74 7.69 1.99
C ALA A 11 12.60 8.30 0.58
N GLN A 12 11.97 7.59 -0.35
CA GLN A 12 11.71 8.08 -1.70
C GLN A 12 10.76 9.28 -1.68
N ASN A 13 9.72 9.27 -0.85
CA ASN A 13 8.78 10.38 -0.71
C ASN A 13 9.48 11.63 -0.16
N ILE A 14 10.27 11.48 0.92
CA ILE A 14 11.08 12.56 1.49
C ILE A 14 12.04 13.12 0.44
N ALA A 15 12.74 12.26 -0.31
CA ALA A 15 13.68 12.70 -1.34
C ALA A 15 13.00 13.46 -2.48
N ARG A 16 11.83 12.98 -2.96
CA ARG A 16 11.04 13.67 -3.99
C ARG A 16 10.53 15.01 -3.50
N GLN A 17 10.00 15.08 -2.28
CA GLN A 17 9.51 16.31 -1.68
C GLN A 17 10.65 17.31 -1.50
N ALA A 18 11.79 16.89 -0.96
CA ALA A 18 12.97 17.74 -0.79
C ALA A 18 13.49 18.28 -2.14
N ALA A 19 13.48 17.47 -3.20
CA ALA A 19 13.86 17.91 -4.54
C ALA A 19 12.88 18.96 -5.11
N GLN A 20 11.58 18.76 -4.90
CA GLN A 20 10.55 19.72 -5.31
C GLN A 20 10.66 21.05 -4.55
N ASP A 21 10.86 20.99 -3.23
CA ASP A 21 11.04 22.18 -2.39
C ASP A 21 12.32 22.92 -2.75
N ALA A 22 13.42 22.21 -3.04
CA ALA A 22 14.67 22.81 -3.49
C ALA A 22 14.50 23.54 -4.84
N LYS A 23 13.81 22.94 -5.81
CA LYS A 23 13.50 23.57 -7.09
C LYS A 23 12.60 24.80 -6.93
N SER A 24 11.63 24.72 -6.01
CA SER A 24 10.72 25.83 -5.72
C SER A 24 11.46 26.98 -5.04
N LEU A 25 12.37 26.69 -4.10
CA LEU A 25 13.26 27.68 -3.50
C LEU A 25 14.19 28.34 -4.52
N GLU A 26 14.77 27.57 -5.44
CA GLU A 26 15.60 28.12 -6.52
C GLU A 26 14.81 29.09 -7.40
N PHE A 27 13.59 28.71 -7.78
CA PHE A 27 12.69 29.59 -8.53
C PHE A 27 12.41 30.89 -7.76
N LEU A 28 12.05 30.80 -6.47
CA LEU A 28 11.78 31.97 -5.65
C LEU A 28 13.02 32.85 -5.46
N ASN A 29 14.20 32.27 -5.24
CA ASN A 29 15.46 33.00 -5.12
C ASN A 29 15.80 33.81 -6.38
N LYS A 30 15.42 33.29 -7.55
CA LYS A 30 15.62 33.98 -8.83
C LYS A 30 14.55 35.05 -9.09
N GLN A 31 13.30 34.80 -8.68
CA GLN A 31 12.16 35.68 -8.98
C GLN A 31 12.01 36.83 -7.98
N LEU A 32 12.31 36.61 -6.70
CA LEU A 32 12.18 37.63 -5.66
C LEU A 32 12.96 38.93 -5.95
N PRO A 33 14.22 38.89 -6.42
CA PRO A 33 14.95 40.10 -6.81
C PRO A 33 14.27 40.86 -7.96
N GLN A 34 13.67 40.13 -8.92
CA GLN A 34 12.95 40.75 -10.03
C GLN A 34 11.70 41.46 -9.53
N VAL A 35 10.86 40.75 -8.76
CA VAL A 35 9.62 41.32 -8.18
C VAL A 35 9.94 42.51 -7.27
N ARG A 36 11.03 42.44 -6.50
CA ARG A 36 11.51 43.56 -5.70
C ARG A 36 11.90 44.75 -6.57
N THR A 37 12.65 44.53 -7.66
CA THR A 37 13.04 45.61 -8.59
C THR A 37 11.82 46.25 -9.26
N ASP A 38 10.83 45.44 -9.62
CA ASP A 38 9.58 45.92 -10.20
C ASP A 38 8.76 46.74 -9.19
N LEU A 39 8.73 46.31 -7.92
CA LEU A 39 8.13 47.05 -6.82
C LEU A 39 8.86 48.38 -6.58
N ASP A 40 10.19 48.37 -6.49
CA ASP A 40 11.02 49.57 -6.31
C ASP A 40 10.77 50.58 -7.46
N SER A 41 10.60 50.09 -8.69
CA SER A 41 10.24 50.90 -9.86
C SER A 41 8.84 51.50 -9.75
N ALA A 42 7.85 50.72 -9.31
CA ALA A 42 6.48 51.19 -9.09
C ALA A 42 6.41 52.24 -7.96
N GLU A 43 7.11 52.01 -6.85
CA GLU A 43 7.23 52.95 -5.74
C GLU A 43 7.92 54.25 -6.19
N GLY A 44 8.97 54.14 -7.01
CA GLY A 44 9.64 55.28 -7.63
C GLY A 44 8.68 56.14 -8.46
N LYS A 45 7.90 55.52 -9.35
CA LYS A 45 6.90 56.22 -10.19
C LYS A 45 5.81 56.90 -9.35
N LEU A 46 5.32 56.23 -8.30
CA LEU A 46 4.34 56.81 -7.39
C LEU A 46 4.91 58.02 -6.64
N ASN A 47 6.13 57.89 -6.13
CA ASN A 47 6.81 58.96 -5.40
C ASN A 47 7.13 60.15 -6.31
N GLU A 48 7.55 59.91 -7.55
CA GLU A 48 7.79 60.96 -8.54
C GLU A 48 6.49 61.70 -8.88
N TYR A 49 5.41 60.97 -9.11
CA TYR A 49 4.10 61.56 -9.38
C TYR A 49 3.61 62.44 -8.20
N ARG A 50 3.76 61.94 -6.97
CA ARG A 50 3.41 62.69 -5.74
C ARG A 50 4.24 63.96 -5.57
N LYS A 51 5.53 63.93 -5.95
CA LYS A 51 6.42 65.11 -5.95
C LYS A 51 6.01 66.15 -6.99
N GLN A 52 5.61 65.74 -8.19
CA GLN A 52 5.24 66.65 -9.27
C GLN A 52 3.87 67.32 -9.07
N LYS A 53 2.96 66.68 -8.32
CA LYS A 53 1.57 67.12 -8.16
C LYS A 53 1.22 67.62 -6.75
N ASP A 54 2.22 67.96 -5.94
CA ASP A 54 2.06 68.46 -4.57
C ASP A 54 1.13 67.60 -3.71
N SER A 55 1.53 66.35 -3.43
CA SER A 55 0.90 65.48 -2.42
C SER A 55 -0.63 65.39 -2.54
N VAL A 56 -1.13 64.93 -3.68
CA VAL A 56 -2.56 64.61 -3.81
C VAL A 56 -2.87 63.38 -2.95
N ASP A 57 -3.41 63.61 -1.76
CA ASP A 57 -3.95 62.55 -0.93
C ASP A 57 -5.21 61.96 -1.61
N LEU A 58 -5.31 60.63 -1.62
CA LEU A 58 -6.51 59.96 -2.13
C LEU A 58 -7.72 60.38 -1.29
N SER A 59 -8.82 60.68 -1.97
CA SER A 59 -10.11 60.83 -1.29
C SER A 59 -10.47 59.53 -0.58
N LEU A 60 -11.27 59.60 0.48
CA LEU A 60 -11.77 58.40 1.19
C LEU A 60 -12.49 57.43 0.24
N GLU A 61 -13.18 57.96 -0.77
CA GLU A 61 -13.81 57.16 -1.82
C GLU A 61 -12.79 56.45 -2.72
N ALA A 62 -11.76 57.16 -3.17
CA ALA A 62 -10.69 56.57 -3.98
C ALA A 62 -9.92 55.49 -3.21
N LYS A 63 -9.65 55.72 -1.92
CA LYS A 63 -9.00 54.74 -1.04
C LYS A 63 -9.83 53.48 -0.85
N SER A 64 -11.14 53.62 -0.61
CA SER A 64 -12.06 52.47 -0.51
C SER A 64 -12.10 51.65 -1.80
N VAL A 65 -12.14 52.31 -2.96
CA VAL A 65 -12.08 51.64 -4.27
C VAL A 65 -10.73 50.97 -4.50
N LEU A 66 -9.63 51.60 -4.06
CA LEU A 66 -8.28 51.02 -4.11
C LEU A 66 -8.19 49.73 -3.27
N ASP A 67 -8.67 49.75 -2.03
CA ASP A 67 -8.64 48.58 -1.15
C ASP A 67 -9.47 47.43 -1.75
N GLN A 68 -10.64 47.75 -2.31
CA GLN A 68 -11.49 46.77 -3.00
C GLN A 68 -10.81 46.18 -4.24
N ILE A 69 -10.20 47.00 -5.11
CA ILE A 69 -9.57 46.50 -6.33
C ILE A 69 -8.33 45.67 -6.02
N VAL A 70 -7.52 46.06 -5.03
CA VAL A 70 -6.36 45.29 -4.57
C VAL A 70 -6.82 43.94 -4.01
N ASN A 71 -7.89 43.91 -3.21
CA ASN A 71 -8.45 42.66 -2.70
C ASN A 71 -8.96 41.75 -3.84
N VAL A 72 -9.68 42.29 -4.82
CA VAL A 72 -10.15 41.52 -5.99
C VAL A 72 -8.98 41.01 -6.82
N ASP A 73 -7.94 41.82 -7.04
CA ASP A 73 -6.73 41.42 -7.77
C ASP A 73 -5.97 40.32 -7.03
N ASN A 74 -5.85 40.41 -5.70
CA ASN A 74 -5.25 39.35 -4.88
C ASN A 74 -6.03 38.04 -5.00
N GLN A 75 -7.36 38.09 -4.92
CA GLN A 75 -8.22 36.90 -5.08
C GLN A 75 -8.13 36.31 -6.49
N LEU A 76 -8.06 37.15 -7.53
CA LEU A 76 -7.88 36.69 -8.91
C LEU A 76 -6.52 36.01 -9.09
N ASN A 77 -5.44 36.60 -8.57
CA ASN A 77 -4.11 36.02 -8.61
C ASN A 77 -4.09 34.65 -7.90
N GLU A 78 -4.69 34.56 -6.71
CA GLU A 78 -4.82 33.29 -5.96
C GLU A 78 -5.60 32.24 -6.76
N LEU A 79 -6.70 32.62 -7.41
CA LEU A 79 -7.46 31.71 -8.26
C LEU A 79 -6.67 31.26 -9.49
N THR A 80 -5.87 32.12 -10.12
CA THR A 80 -5.00 31.75 -11.24
C THR A 80 -3.92 30.74 -10.82
N PHE A 81 -3.34 30.90 -9.63
CA PHE A 81 -2.43 29.90 -9.07
C PHE A 81 -3.16 28.56 -8.85
N ARG A 82 -4.34 28.58 -8.22
CA ARG A 82 -5.17 27.36 -8.03
C ARG A 82 -5.59 26.72 -9.35
N GLU A 83 -5.88 27.51 -10.38
CA GLU A 83 -6.20 26.99 -11.71
C GLU A 83 -5.03 26.19 -12.28
N SER A 84 -3.80 26.69 -12.11
CA SER A 84 -2.58 26.02 -12.57
C SER A 84 -2.33 24.70 -11.83
N GLU A 85 -2.71 24.60 -10.56
CA GLU A 85 -2.64 23.35 -9.78
C GLU A 85 -3.74 22.36 -10.17
N ILE A 86 -4.99 22.83 -10.27
CA ILE A 86 -6.16 21.99 -10.58
C ILE A 86 -6.09 21.48 -12.02
N SER A 87 -5.59 22.26 -12.97
CA SER A 87 -5.45 21.84 -14.38
C SER A 87 -4.44 20.71 -14.59
N GLN A 88 -3.52 20.48 -13.65
CA GLN A 88 -2.62 19.32 -13.67
C GLN A 88 -3.30 18.03 -13.18
N LEU A 89 -4.35 18.15 -12.36
CA LEU A 89 -5.00 17.03 -11.69
C LEU A 89 -6.38 16.69 -12.31
N TYR A 90 -7.06 17.68 -12.88
CA TYR A 90 -8.46 17.58 -13.32
C TYR A 90 -8.66 18.10 -14.74
N THR A 91 -9.65 17.54 -15.43
CA THR A 91 -10.11 18.05 -16.72
C THR A 91 -11.02 19.26 -16.55
N LYS A 92 -11.17 20.07 -17.61
CA LYS A 92 -12.03 21.28 -17.60
C LYS A 92 -13.50 21.01 -17.29
N GLU A 93 -13.96 19.77 -17.49
CA GLU A 93 -15.34 19.35 -17.22
C GLU A 93 -15.61 19.05 -15.74
N HIS A 94 -14.57 18.93 -14.91
CA HIS A 94 -14.72 18.58 -13.50
C HIS A 94 -15.48 19.67 -12.72
N PRO A 95 -16.43 19.32 -11.83
CA PRO A 95 -17.24 20.29 -11.09
C PRO A 95 -16.42 21.35 -10.34
N THR A 96 -15.26 20.98 -9.79
CA THR A 96 -14.38 21.92 -9.08
C THR A 96 -13.74 22.95 -10.02
N TYR A 97 -13.38 22.56 -11.25
CA TYR A 97 -12.83 23.48 -12.24
C TYR A 97 -13.91 24.47 -12.72
N LYS A 98 -15.15 24.00 -12.94
CA LYS A 98 -16.29 24.87 -13.29
C LYS A 98 -16.59 25.89 -12.20
N ALA A 99 -16.63 25.46 -10.94
CA ALA A 99 -16.85 26.37 -9.81
C ALA A 99 -15.75 27.42 -9.67
N LEU A 100 -14.49 27.05 -9.92
CA LEU A 100 -13.35 27.98 -9.94
C LEU A 100 -13.52 29.04 -11.04
N MET A 101 -13.87 28.60 -12.25
CA MET A 101 -14.04 29.46 -13.42
C MET A 101 -15.24 30.41 -13.25
N GLU A 102 -16.33 29.95 -12.66
CA GLU A 102 -17.47 30.80 -12.31
C GLU A 102 -17.06 31.88 -11.31
N LYS A 103 -16.34 31.52 -10.24
CA LYS A 103 -15.83 32.48 -9.25
C LYS A 103 -14.89 33.51 -9.88
N GLN A 104 -13.99 33.07 -10.78
CA GLN A 104 -13.09 33.96 -11.51
C GLN A 104 -13.88 34.96 -12.36
N LYS A 105 -14.92 34.50 -13.06
CA LYS A 105 -15.81 35.35 -13.85
C LYS A 105 -16.51 36.40 -12.99
N THR A 106 -17.06 36.01 -11.84
CA THR A 106 -17.71 36.97 -10.90
C THR A 106 -16.73 38.06 -10.44
N LEU A 107 -15.50 37.68 -10.09
CA LEU A 107 -14.47 38.65 -9.69
C LEU A 107 -14.02 39.55 -10.85
N GLN A 108 -13.97 39.03 -12.08
CA GLN A 108 -13.70 39.84 -13.27
C GLN A 108 -14.81 40.86 -13.54
N GLU A 109 -16.07 40.47 -13.37
CA GLU A 109 -17.22 41.37 -13.48
C GLU A 109 -17.16 42.47 -12.40
N GLU A 110 -16.83 42.10 -11.16
CA GLU A 110 -16.64 43.04 -10.06
C GLU A 110 -15.49 44.02 -10.34
N LYS A 111 -14.34 43.53 -10.81
CA LYS A 111 -13.21 44.36 -11.26
C LYS A 111 -13.63 45.32 -12.35
N GLY A 112 -14.44 44.87 -13.32
CA GLY A 112 -15.01 45.71 -14.37
C GLY A 112 -15.89 46.83 -13.80
N ARG A 113 -16.70 46.55 -12.78
CA ARG A 113 -17.51 47.57 -12.07
C ARG A 113 -16.64 48.59 -11.34
N LEU A 114 -15.60 48.15 -10.64
CA LEU A 114 -14.66 49.04 -9.95
C LEU A 114 -13.89 49.93 -10.94
N ASN A 115 -13.44 49.36 -12.06
CA ASN A 115 -12.78 50.12 -13.13
C ASN A 115 -13.66 51.24 -13.69
N LYS A 116 -14.96 50.99 -13.89
CA LYS A 116 -15.90 52.05 -14.31
C LYS A 116 -15.98 53.18 -13.28
N LYS A 117 -15.96 52.83 -11.98
CA LYS A 117 -15.96 53.82 -10.90
C LYS A 117 -14.65 54.63 -10.88
N ILE A 118 -13.51 54.01 -11.14
CA ILE A 118 -12.23 54.70 -11.32
C ILE A 118 -12.30 55.66 -12.53
N SER A 119 -12.86 55.22 -13.67
CA SER A 119 -12.99 56.07 -14.86
C SER A 119 -13.88 57.30 -14.67
N SER A 120 -14.78 57.31 -13.67
CA SER A 120 -15.55 58.50 -13.30
C SER A 120 -14.81 59.50 -12.42
N MET A 121 -13.65 59.15 -11.87
CA MET A 121 -12.85 60.03 -11.02
C MET A 121 -12.05 61.05 -11.86
N PRO A 122 -11.60 62.17 -11.29
CA PRO A 122 -10.68 63.10 -11.96
C PRO A 122 -9.38 62.42 -12.40
N ALA A 123 -8.80 62.86 -13.53
CA ALA A 123 -7.61 62.25 -14.13
C ALA A 123 -6.41 62.16 -13.16
N THR A 124 -6.26 63.12 -12.25
CA THR A 124 -5.23 63.07 -11.20
C THR A 124 -5.46 61.92 -10.22
N GLN A 125 -6.69 61.73 -9.75
CA GLN A 125 -7.03 60.64 -8.82
C GLN A 125 -6.91 59.26 -9.50
N GLN A 126 -7.29 59.17 -10.79
CA GLN A 126 -7.13 57.94 -11.56
C GLN A 126 -5.67 57.49 -11.62
N GLU A 127 -4.76 58.41 -11.92
CA GLU A 127 -3.35 58.09 -12.07
C GLU A 127 -2.68 57.77 -10.73
N VAL A 128 -2.98 58.52 -9.66
CA VAL A 128 -2.47 58.18 -8.31
C VAL A 128 -3.01 56.83 -7.87
N LEU A 129 -4.30 56.53 -8.11
CA LEU A 129 -4.90 55.24 -7.77
C LEU A 129 -4.25 54.10 -8.55
N ARG A 130 -4.02 54.28 -9.86
CA ARG A 130 -3.34 53.29 -10.70
C ARG A 130 -1.94 52.98 -10.17
N LEU A 131 -1.14 54.01 -9.91
CA LEU A 131 0.21 53.86 -9.35
C LEU A 131 0.19 53.24 -7.95
N SER A 132 -0.77 53.64 -7.10
CA SER A 132 -0.92 53.10 -5.75
C SER A 132 -1.34 51.62 -5.77
N ARG A 133 -2.21 51.23 -6.71
CA ARG A 133 -2.60 49.83 -6.91
C ARG A 133 -1.41 48.98 -7.35
N ASP A 134 -0.61 49.49 -8.29
CA ASP A 134 0.55 48.75 -8.78
C ASP A 134 1.58 48.52 -7.64
N VAL A 135 1.77 49.51 -6.76
CA VAL A 135 2.60 49.38 -5.54
C VAL A 135 2.00 48.40 -4.53
N GLU A 136 0.72 48.57 -4.16
CA GLU A 136 0.09 47.76 -3.12
C GLU A 136 -0.06 46.29 -3.54
N SER A 137 -0.44 46.05 -4.79
CA SER A 137 -0.49 44.70 -5.39
C SER A 137 0.90 44.08 -5.47
N GLY A 138 1.90 44.84 -5.97
CA GLY A 138 3.29 44.38 -6.02
C GLY A 138 3.85 44.04 -4.63
N ARG A 139 3.55 44.85 -3.63
CA ARG A 139 3.92 44.62 -2.22
C ARG A 139 3.25 43.37 -1.67
N ALA A 140 1.96 43.16 -1.93
CA ALA A 140 1.24 41.97 -1.50
C ALA A 140 1.86 40.69 -2.10
N VAL A 141 2.13 40.69 -3.41
CA VAL A 141 2.79 39.56 -4.11
C VAL A 141 4.20 39.33 -3.57
N TYR A 142 5.00 40.39 -3.38
CA TYR A 142 6.34 40.28 -2.81
C TYR A 142 6.32 39.63 -1.43
N MET A 143 5.42 40.10 -0.54
CA MET A 143 5.28 39.53 0.80
C MET A 143 4.82 38.07 0.78
N GLN A 144 3.91 37.71 -0.14
CA GLN A 144 3.47 36.33 -0.30
C GLN A 144 4.61 35.42 -0.76
N LEU A 145 5.40 35.84 -1.75
CA LEU A 145 6.56 35.09 -2.23
C LEU A 145 7.65 34.98 -1.16
N LEU A 146 7.88 36.06 -0.40
CA LEU A 146 8.84 36.09 0.71
C LEU A 146 8.42 35.12 1.83
N ASN A 147 7.14 35.15 2.22
CA ASN A 147 6.59 34.22 3.20
C ASN A 147 6.74 32.77 2.71
N ARG A 148 6.41 32.51 1.45
CA ARG A 148 6.56 31.18 0.86
C ARG A 148 8.02 30.70 0.83
N GLN A 149 8.95 31.58 0.53
CA GLN A 149 10.39 31.28 0.59
C GLN A 149 10.81 30.94 2.01
N GLN A 150 10.36 31.71 3.01
CA GLN A 150 10.67 31.47 4.42
C GLN A 150 10.08 30.14 4.91
N GLU A 151 8.84 29.83 4.57
CA GLU A 151 8.21 28.53 4.84
C GLU A 151 9.02 27.38 4.25
N LEU A 152 9.42 27.49 2.98
CA LEU A 152 10.21 26.45 2.32
C LEU A 152 11.62 26.30 2.92
N ASN A 153 12.25 27.39 3.36
CA ASN A 153 13.52 27.34 4.08
C ASN A 153 13.39 26.61 5.43
N ILE A 154 12.28 26.82 6.15
CA ILE A 154 11.95 26.09 7.38
C ILE A 154 11.68 24.62 7.07
N ALA A 155 10.87 24.32 6.05
CA ALA A 155 10.54 22.96 5.63
C ALA A 155 11.78 22.16 5.21
N LYS A 156 12.66 22.78 4.41
CA LYS A 156 13.97 22.22 4.01
C LYS A 156 14.83 21.87 5.22
N SER A 157 14.80 22.69 6.27
CA SER A 157 15.54 22.45 7.52
C SER A 157 14.90 21.37 8.40
N SER A 158 13.59 21.15 8.24
CA SER A 158 12.83 20.21 9.06
C SER A 158 12.80 18.77 8.52
N ALA A 159 13.15 18.54 7.24
CA ALA A 159 13.19 17.21 6.59
C ALA A 159 11.92 16.34 6.79
N ILE A 160 10.75 16.97 6.94
CA ILE A 160 9.48 16.27 7.12
C ILE A 160 8.92 15.91 5.75
N GLY A 161 8.69 14.62 5.49
CA GLY A 161 7.94 14.15 4.33
C GLY A 161 6.42 14.14 4.57
N ASN A 162 5.64 14.01 3.50
CA ASN A 162 4.17 13.96 3.58
C ASN A 162 3.61 12.60 4.01
N VAL A 163 4.48 11.63 4.31
CA VAL A 163 4.12 10.26 4.69
C VAL A 163 4.76 9.92 6.03
N ARG A 164 3.98 9.31 6.91
CA ARG A 164 4.42 8.81 8.22
C ARG A 164 3.99 7.36 8.39
N ILE A 165 4.90 6.51 8.85
CA ILE A 165 4.60 5.12 9.21
C ILE A 165 3.75 5.15 10.49
N ILE A 166 2.55 4.54 10.42
CA ILE A 166 1.60 4.49 11.54
C ILE A 166 1.74 3.19 12.33
N ASP A 167 2.05 2.08 11.64
CA ASP A 167 2.27 0.77 12.24
C ASP A 167 3.37 0.03 11.48
N GLU A 168 4.15 -0.76 12.21
CA GLU A 168 5.24 -1.57 11.66
C GLU A 168 4.70 -2.90 11.13
N ALA A 169 5.38 -3.50 10.16
CA ALA A 169 4.91 -4.75 9.59
C ALA A 169 5.20 -5.92 10.54
N VAL A 170 4.20 -6.32 11.33
CA VAL A 170 4.32 -7.50 12.19
C VAL A 170 4.19 -8.78 11.36
N THR A 171 5.17 -9.66 11.49
CA THR A 171 5.07 -11.02 10.91
C THR A 171 4.23 -11.92 11.83
N GLN A 172 3.35 -12.74 11.26
CA GLN A 172 2.64 -13.75 12.04
C GLN A 172 3.61 -14.86 12.44
N PRO A 173 3.88 -15.09 13.75
CA PRO A 173 4.82 -16.13 14.18
C PRO A 173 4.29 -17.55 13.94
N ILE A 174 2.97 -17.68 13.71
CA ILE A 174 2.31 -18.97 13.51
C ILE A 174 2.20 -19.25 12.00
N PRO A 175 2.73 -20.38 11.50
CA PRO A 175 2.59 -20.76 10.11
C PRO A 175 1.11 -20.97 9.75
N VAL A 176 0.61 -20.24 8.75
CA VAL A 176 -0.78 -20.36 8.29
C VAL A 176 -1.02 -21.72 7.59
N LYS A 177 0.00 -22.26 6.90
CA LYS A 177 -0.03 -23.56 6.21
C LYS A 177 1.37 -24.20 6.17
N PRO A 178 1.48 -25.54 6.11
CA PRO A 178 0.41 -26.53 6.25
C PRO A 178 0.03 -26.80 7.72
N LYS A 179 -1.24 -27.13 7.96
CA LYS A 179 -1.74 -27.53 9.29
C LYS A 179 -1.21 -28.92 9.65
N LYS A 180 -0.08 -28.99 10.36
CA LYS A 180 0.66 -30.24 10.66
C LYS A 180 -0.23 -31.39 11.16
N VAL A 181 -1.13 -31.10 12.10
CA VAL A 181 -2.06 -32.10 12.66
C VAL A 181 -2.98 -32.69 11.59
N LEU A 182 -3.56 -31.83 10.74
CA LEU A 182 -4.45 -32.27 9.66
C LEU A 182 -3.69 -33.14 8.65
N THR A 183 -2.48 -32.75 8.27
CA THR A 183 -1.65 -33.54 7.34
C THR A 183 -1.29 -34.91 7.91
N VAL A 184 -0.91 -34.98 9.19
CA VAL A 184 -0.61 -36.26 9.86
C VAL A 184 -1.86 -37.14 9.94
N LEU A 185 -3.02 -36.57 10.28
CA LEU A 185 -4.26 -37.31 10.40
C LEU A 185 -4.73 -37.90 9.06
N ILE A 186 -4.63 -37.13 7.97
CA ILE A 186 -4.90 -37.63 6.61
C ILE A 186 -3.91 -38.74 6.23
N GLY A 187 -2.62 -38.54 6.51
CA GLY A 187 -1.59 -39.56 6.25
C GLY A 187 -1.84 -40.85 7.02
N PHE A 188 -2.24 -40.77 8.28
CA PHE A 188 -2.58 -41.91 9.12
C PHE A 188 -3.79 -42.69 8.57
N ILE A 189 -4.88 -41.98 8.23
CA ILE A 189 -6.09 -42.61 7.67
C ILE A 189 -5.77 -43.32 6.35
N LEU A 190 -5.04 -42.65 5.44
CA LEU A 190 -4.61 -43.26 4.17
C LEU A 190 -3.74 -44.50 4.41
N GLY A 191 -2.79 -44.43 5.36
CA GLY A 191 -1.95 -45.56 5.73
C GLY A 191 -2.74 -46.75 6.28
N ALA A 192 -3.76 -46.49 7.12
CA ALA A 192 -4.64 -47.52 7.66
C ALA A 192 -5.45 -48.21 6.55
N ILE A 193 -6.02 -47.42 5.62
CA ILE A 193 -6.77 -47.95 4.47
C ILE A 193 -5.88 -48.83 3.60
N ILE A 194 -4.67 -48.37 3.27
CA ILE A 194 -3.71 -49.14 2.47
C ILE A 194 -3.30 -50.43 3.19
N SER A 195 -3.09 -50.39 4.51
CA SER A 195 -2.70 -51.55 5.29
C SER A 195 -3.80 -52.62 5.31
N ILE A 196 -5.06 -52.21 5.52
CA ILE A 196 -6.22 -53.12 5.45
C ILE A 196 -6.35 -53.69 4.04
N GLY A 197 -6.23 -52.85 3.01
CA GLY A 197 -6.28 -53.28 1.61
C GLY A 197 -5.21 -54.32 1.28
N ALA A 198 -3.97 -54.11 1.76
CA ALA A 198 -2.87 -55.06 1.56
C ALA A 198 -3.14 -56.42 2.21
N VAL A 199 -3.68 -56.44 3.43
CA VAL A 199 -4.07 -57.69 4.12
C VAL A 199 -5.19 -58.41 3.36
N LEU A 200 -6.21 -57.70 2.91
CA LEU A 200 -7.31 -58.29 2.13
C LEU A 200 -6.82 -58.86 0.79
N ILE A 201 -5.94 -58.15 0.08
CA ILE A 201 -5.32 -58.67 -1.15
C ILE A 201 -4.50 -59.93 -0.84
N GLN A 202 -3.77 -59.94 0.28
CA GLN A 202 -2.98 -61.10 0.69
C GLN A 202 -3.87 -62.30 1.03
N ILE A 203 -5.04 -62.10 1.65
CA ILE A 203 -6.03 -63.15 1.90
C ILE A 203 -6.64 -63.63 0.57
N PHE A 204 -7.01 -62.73 -0.33
CA PHE A 204 -7.58 -63.09 -1.63
C PHE A 204 -6.61 -63.86 -2.53
N LEU A 205 -5.30 -63.57 -2.45
CA LEU A 205 -4.26 -64.33 -3.14
C LEU A 205 -3.94 -65.67 -2.47
N ARG A 206 -4.31 -65.88 -1.21
CA ARG A 206 -4.23 -67.20 -0.55
C ARG A 206 -5.36 -68.07 -1.06
N ARG A 207 -5.13 -68.72 -2.20
CA ARG A 207 -5.95 -69.85 -2.64
C ARG A 207 -5.51 -71.10 -1.88
N GLY A 208 -6.25 -71.43 -0.83
CA GLY A 208 -6.13 -72.68 -0.07
C GLY A 208 -7.52 -73.15 0.34
N ILE A 209 -7.65 -74.46 0.56
CA ILE A 209 -8.88 -75.06 1.08
C ILE A 209 -8.83 -74.89 2.60
N GLU A 210 -9.75 -74.11 3.17
CA GLU A 210 -9.72 -73.76 4.60
C GLU A 210 -10.67 -74.62 5.44
N SER A 211 -11.61 -75.32 4.81
CA SER A 211 -12.55 -76.17 5.53
C SER A 211 -12.79 -77.51 4.82
N PRO A 212 -13.01 -78.61 5.57
CA PRO A 212 -13.32 -79.91 4.99
C PRO A 212 -14.65 -79.90 4.21
N GLU A 213 -15.60 -79.03 4.58
CA GLU A 213 -16.86 -78.90 3.83
C GLU A 213 -16.63 -78.40 2.39
N GLN A 214 -15.60 -77.56 2.16
CA GLN A 214 -15.22 -77.12 0.81
C GLN A 214 -14.75 -78.29 -0.08
N LEU A 215 -14.16 -79.34 0.52
CA LEU A 215 -13.75 -80.56 -0.19
C LEU A 215 -14.93 -81.50 -0.46
N GLU A 216 -15.87 -81.58 0.48
CA GLU A 216 -17.07 -82.41 0.35
C GLU A 216 -18.02 -81.87 -0.74
N GLU A 217 -18.18 -80.54 -0.86
CA GLU A 217 -18.93 -79.92 -1.98
C GLU A 217 -18.29 -80.19 -3.35
N LEU A 218 -16.97 -80.38 -3.40
CA LEU A 218 -16.23 -80.78 -4.60
C LEU A 218 -16.30 -82.30 -4.87
N GLY A 219 -17.04 -83.07 -4.06
CA GLY A 219 -17.26 -84.51 -4.22
C GLY A 219 -16.15 -85.40 -3.65
N ILE A 220 -15.27 -84.85 -2.80
CA ILE A 220 -14.17 -85.59 -2.16
C ILE A 220 -14.57 -85.92 -0.71
N ASN A 221 -14.71 -87.20 -0.38
CA ASN A 221 -15.06 -87.64 0.98
C ASN A 221 -13.89 -87.47 1.95
N VAL A 222 -14.12 -86.79 3.07
CA VAL A 222 -13.13 -86.57 4.13
C VAL A 222 -13.29 -87.63 5.22
N TYR A 223 -12.33 -88.55 5.34
CA TYR A 223 -12.43 -89.69 6.26
C TYR A 223 -11.83 -89.46 7.65
N ALA A 224 -10.86 -88.54 7.78
CA ALA A 224 -10.25 -88.17 9.05
C ALA A 224 -9.58 -86.79 8.93
N THR A 225 -9.60 -86.02 10.01
CA THR A 225 -8.86 -84.76 10.14
C THR A 225 -7.67 -84.98 11.05
N ILE A 226 -6.47 -84.63 10.59
CA ILE A 226 -5.25 -84.73 11.40
C ILE A 226 -4.91 -83.32 11.92
N PRO A 227 -4.93 -83.10 13.24
CA PRO A 227 -4.53 -81.82 13.82
C PRO A 227 -3.04 -81.55 13.56
N VAL A 228 -2.72 -80.31 13.19
CA VAL A 228 -1.34 -79.89 12.93
C VAL A 228 -0.75 -79.28 14.21
N SER A 229 0.46 -79.68 14.61
CA SER A 229 1.16 -79.10 15.76
C SER A 229 1.60 -77.66 15.48
N GLU A 230 1.13 -76.72 16.31
CA GLU A 230 1.60 -75.33 16.26
C GLU A 230 3.07 -75.19 16.65
N TYR A 231 3.54 -76.02 17.58
CA TYR A 231 4.89 -75.95 18.12
C TYR A 231 5.94 -76.28 17.06
N LEU A 232 5.76 -77.37 16.30
CA LEU A 232 6.66 -77.70 15.19
C LEU A 232 6.61 -76.67 14.05
N SER A 233 5.42 -76.16 13.72
CA SER A 233 5.25 -75.18 12.66
C SER A 233 6.02 -73.87 12.95
N LYS A 234 5.94 -73.36 14.19
CA LYS A 234 6.68 -72.16 14.63
C LYS A 234 8.21 -72.36 14.65
N LYS A 235 8.70 -73.54 15.04
CA LYS A 235 10.15 -73.89 15.06
C LYS A 235 10.72 -73.93 13.64
N ARG A 236 9.96 -74.47 12.68
CA ARG A 236 10.34 -74.53 11.25
C ARG A 236 10.45 -73.16 10.59
N VAL A 237 9.55 -72.22 10.93
CA VAL A 237 9.55 -70.86 10.37
C VAL A 237 10.69 -70.00 10.95
N LYS A 238 11.05 -70.15 12.23
CA LYS A 238 12.19 -69.46 12.86
C LYS A 238 13.56 -69.98 12.40
N GLY A 239 13.64 -71.22 11.90
CA GLY A 239 14.89 -71.91 11.56
C GLY A 239 15.51 -71.59 10.19
N ILE A 240 14.92 -70.73 9.36
CA ILE A 240 15.36 -70.49 7.97
C ILE A 240 16.77 -69.84 7.87
N LYS A 241 17.43 -69.50 8.99
CA LYS A 241 18.82 -68.99 9.00
C LYS A 241 19.88 -69.87 9.66
N GLN A 242 19.58 -71.11 10.07
CA GLN A 242 20.61 -72.03 10.57
C GLN A 242 20.50 -73.42 9.93
N SER A 243 21.34 -73.61 8.90
CA SER A 243 22.26 -74.74 8.74
C SER A 243 21.78 -76.15 9.15
N LYS A 244 21.68 -77.02 8.14
CA LYS A 244 21.86 -78.49 8.19
C LYS A 244 21.17 -79.20 9.36
N LEU A 245 19.96 -79.71 9.10
CA LEU A 245 19.30 -80.68 9.98
C LEU A 245 20.11 -81.98 10.02
N ASP A 246 20.75 -82.19 11.16
CA ASP A 246 21.24 -83.49 11.62
C ASP A 246 20.02 -84.37 11.93
N GLY A 247 20.07 -85.62 11.48
CA GLY A 247 18.96 -86.58 11.48
C GLY A 247 18.64 -87.13 12.86
N SER A 248 18.03 -86.33 13.73
CA SER A 248 17.34 -86.82 14.92
C SER A 248 15.85 -86.46 14.81
N GLU A 249 15.03 -87.48 14.57
CA GLU A 249 13.57 -87.37 14.63
C GLU A 249 13.15 -87.11 16.08
N VAL A 250 12.91 -85.85 16.40
CA VAL A 250 12.42 -85.45 17.71
C VAL A 250 10.91 -85.72 17.77
N PHE A 251 10.50 -86.72 18.56
CA PHE A 251 9.10 -87.05 18.78
C PHE A 251 8.40 -85.96 19.60
N LEU A 252 7.24 -85.49 19.12
CA LEU A 252 6.44 -84.44 19.76
C LEU A 252 6.12 -84.71 21.24
N ILE A 253 5.89 -85.98 21.56
CA ILE A 253 5.52 -86.47 22.88
C ILE A 253 6.59 -86.15 23.94
N LEU A 254 7.87 -86.05 23.53
CA LEU A 254 8.98 -85.80 24.44
C LEU A 254 9.24 -84.30 24.67
N GLU A 255 8.99 -83.44 23.68
CA GLU A 255 9.23 -81.98 23.81
C GLU A 255 8.00 -81.21 24.34
N ASN A 256 6.78 -81.60 23.95
CA ASN A 256 5.55 -80.96 24.41
C ASN A 256 4.39 -81.96 24.51
N PRO A 257 4.24 -82.67 25.64
CA PRO A 257 3.21 -83.69 25.82
C PRO A 257 1.78 -83.14 25.92
N ALA A 258 1.60 -81.83 25.95
CA ALA A 258 0.30 -81.16 26.00
C ALA A 258 -0.15 -80.60 24.64
N ASP A 259 0.55 -80.94 23.55
CA ASP A 259 0.17 -80.50 22.21
C ASP A 259 -1.05 -81.29 21.70
N ILE A 260 -1.96 -80.59 21.01
CA ILE A 260 -3.24 -81.12 20.52
C ILE A 260 -3.04 -82.07 19.33
N ALA A 261 -1.84 -82.09 18.75
CA ALA A 261 -1.49 -82.91 17.60
C ALA A 261 -0.96 -84.32 17.94
N ILE A 262 -1.00 -84.72 19.22
CA ILE A 262 -0.61 -86.05 19.71
C ILE A 262 -1.84 -86.95 19.84
#